data_AF-A0A5J4R8Z2-F1
#
_entry.id   AF-A0A5J4R8Z2-F1
#
_cell.length_a   1.000
_cell.length_b   1.000
_cell.length_c   1.000
_cell.angle_alpha   90.00
_cell.angle_beta   90.00
_cell.angle_gamma   90.00
#
_symmetry.space_group_name_H-M   'P 1'
#
loop_
_entity.id
_entity.type
_entity.pdbx_description
1 polymer ?
#
loop_
_entity_poly.entity_id
_entity_poly.type
_entity_poly.pdbx_seq_one_letter_code
_entity_poly.pdbx_strand_id
1 'polypeptide(L)'
;ESIFFKNSPLHDGAMVISKKRIKSVGCILPVSHDLSIPRELGLRHRAAMGITQETDAHAVIVSEETGNISVAYRGQFHLRLNAEQLESMLMQENK
;
A
#
# COMPACT_ATOMS: atom_id res chain seq x y z
N GLU A 1 -5.96 15.54 8.21
CA GLU A 1 -6.56 14.19 8.18
C GLU A 1 -7.92 14.27 7.49
N SER A 2 -8.27 13.35 6.58
CA SER A 2 -9.68 13.10 6.14
C SER A 2 -9.82 12.00 5.06
N ILE A 3 -8.80 11.73 4.24
CA ILE A 3 -8.95 10.85 3.05
C ILE A 3 -9.33 9.41 3.42
N PHE A 4 -8.65 8.79 4.40
CA PHE A 4 -8.93 7.42 4.84
C PHE A 4 -9.86 7.33 6.07
N PHE A 5 -10.61 8.39 6.37
CA PHE A 5 -11.59 8.33 7.45
C PHE A 5 -12.75 7.43 7.04
N LYS A 6 -13.11 6.42 7.86
CA LYS A 6 -14.06 5.33 7.49
C LYS A 6 -15.43 5.81 6.98
N ASN A 7 -15.86 7.03 7.32
CA ASN A 7 -17.16 7.57 6.87
C ASN A 7 -17.03 8.56 5.69
N SER A 8 -15.83 8.74 5.14
CA SER A 8 -15.59 9.59 3.98
C SER A 8 -15.83 8.82 2.68
N PRO A 9 -16.50 9.37 1.66
CA PRO A 9 -16.66 8.70 0.36
C PRO A 9 -15.33 8.30 -0.31
N LEU A 10 -14.22 8.90 0.10
CA LEU A 10 -12.90 8.74 -0.52
C LEU A 10 -12.03 7.66 0.13
N HIS A 11 -12.49 7.07 1.24
CA HIS A 11 -11.66 6.14 2.03
C HIS A 11 -11.54 4.75 1.41
N ASP A 12 -12.48 4.41 0.53
CA ASP A 12 -12.56 3.09 -0.08
C ASP A 12 -11.78 3.08 -1.40
N GLY A 13 -10.69 2.30 -1.43
CA GLY A 13 -9.73 2.26 -2.51
C GLY A 13 -8.39 2.92 -2.18
N ALA A 14 -7.55 3.05 -3.20
CA ALA A 14 -6.18 3.52 -3.06
C ALA A 14 -6.03 5.02 -3.35
N MET A 15 -5.04 5.64 -2.70
CA MET A 15 -4.53 6.96 -3.06
C MET A 15 -3.27 6.79 -3.90
N VAL A 16 -3.21 7.46 -5.05
CA VAL A 16 -2.04 7.45 -5.93
C VAL A 16 -1.31 8.77 -5.81
N ILE A 17 -0.03 8.71 -5.47
CA ILE A 17 0.86 9.87 -5.40
C ILE A 17 1.85 9.80 -6.55
N SER A 18 2.01 10.91 -7.27
CA SER A 18 2.99 11.02 -8.35
C SER A 18 3.47 12.46 -8.46
N LYS A 19 4.76 12.66 -8.77
CA LYS A 19 5.37 13.99 -8.89
C LYS A 19 5.11 14.88 -7.66
N LYS A 20 5.26 14.32 -6.47
CA LYS A 20 5.03 14.99 -5.16
C LYS A 20 3.61 15.52 -4.96
N ARG A 21 2.62 15.00 -5.67
CA ARG A 21 1.20 15.39 -5.55
C ARG A 21 0.30 14.16 -5.50
N ILE A 22 -0.83 14.30 -4.81
CA ILE A 22 -1.92 13.32 -4.89
C ILE A 22 -2.55 13.47 -6.28
N LYS A 23 -2.49 12.40 -7.08
CA LYS A 23 -3.06 12.35 -8.43
C LYS A 23 -4.53 11.91 -8.39
N SER A 24 -4.86 10.98 -7.51
CA SER A 24 -6.20 10.42 -7.36
C SER A 24 -6.37 9.74 -6.00
N VAL A 25 -7.63 9.56 -5.61
CA VAL A 25 -8.09 8.86 -4.40
C VAL A 25 -9.27 7.96 -4.78
N GLY A 26 -9.55 6.94 -3.98
CA GLY A 26 -10.62 5.98 -4.26
C GLY A 26 -10.36 5.08 -5.47
N CYS A 27 -9.09 4.84 -5.81
CA CYS A 27 -8.73 4.03 -6.98
C CYS A 27 -8.92 2.54 -6.69
N ILE A 28 -9.56 1.84 -7.62
CA ILE A 28 -9.58 0.37 -7.64
C ILE A 28 -8.26 -0.09 -8.26
N LEU A 29 -7.53 -0.92 -7.52
CA LEU A 29 -6.26 -1.51 -7.97
C LEU A 29 -6.47 -2.97 -8.38
N PRO A 30 -5.63 -3.52 -9.26
CA PRO A 30 -5.57 -4.96 -9.49
C PRO A 30 -5.24 -5.67 -8.17
N VAL A 31 -5.86 -6.83 -7.97
CA VAL A 31 -5.70 -7.65 -6.76
C VAL A 31 -4.93 -8.89 -7.13
N SER A 32 -3.85 -9.18 -6.40
CA SER A 32 -3.09 -10.40 -6.61
C SER A 32 -3.87 -11.63 -6.12
N HIS A 33 -3.80 -12.70 -6.92
CA HIS A 33 -4.39 -14.00 -6.63
C HIS A 33 -3.32 -15.03 -6.22
N ASP A 34 -2.11 -14.56 -5.93
CA ASP A 34 -1.02 -15.43 -5.50
C ASP A 34 -1.37 -16.14 -4.17
N LEU A 35 -1.33 -17.47 -4.21
CA LEU A 35 -1.61 -18.35 -3.08
C LEU A 35 -0.51 -18.31 -2.01
N SER A 36 0.67 -17.75 -2.34
CA SER A 36 1.77 -17.53 -1.40
C SER A 36 1.47 -16.44 -0.36
N ILE A 37 0.51 -15.55 -0.65
CA ILE A 37 0.12 -14.46 0.25
C ILE A 37 -0.55 -15.05 1.50
N PRO A 38 -0.06 -14.75 2.71
CA PRO A 38 -0.68 -15.24 3.94
C PRO A 38 -2.16 -14.89 4.03
N ARG A 39 -2.99 -15.84 4.47
CA ARG A 39 -4.45 -15.68 4.54
C ARG A 39 -4.91 -14.55 5.46
N GLU A 40 -4.12 -14.25 6.48
CA GLU A 40 -4.32 -13.13 7.41
C GLU A 40 -4.16 -11.75 6.76
N LEU A 41 -3.51 -11.67 5.59
CA LEU A 41 -3.40 -10.40 4.88
C LEU A 41 -4.70 -10.10 4.14
N GLY A 42 -5.34 -9.00 4.50
CA GLY A 42 -6.60 -8.54 3.92
C GLY A 42 -6.50 -7.99 2.49
N LEU A 43 -7.62 -7.48 1.97
CA LEU A 43 -7.74 -7.03 0.58
C LEU A 43 -6.78 -5.88 0.22
N ARG A 44 -6.47 -4.97 1.15
CA ARG A 44 -5.49 -3.89 0.94
C ARG A 44 -4.10 -4.43 0.61
N HIS A 45 -3.68 -5.50 1.28
CA HIS A 45 -2.39 -6.14 1.00
C HIS A 45 -2.39 -6.82 -0.37
N ARG A 46 -3.48 -7.54 -0.72
CA ARG A 46 -3.58 -8.17 -2.05
C ARG A 46 -3.64 -7.13 -3.18
N ALA A 47 -4.31 -6.01 -2.98
CA ALA A 47 -4.32 -4.89 -3.92
C ALA A 47 -2.91 -4.27 -4.08
N ALA A 48 -2.19 -4.08 -2.97
CA ALA A 48 -0.81 -3.62 -3.00
C ALA A 48 0.12 -4.62 -3.72
N MET A 49 -0.04 -5.91 -3.48
CA MET A 49 0.71 -6.93 -4.21
C MET A 49 0.39 -6.88 -5.72
N GLY A 50 -0.89 -6.80 -6.08
CA GLY A 50 -1.31 -6.78 -7.48
C GLY A 50 -0.71 -5.60 -8.24
N ILE A 51 -0.85 -4.37 -7.71
CA ILE A 51 -0.32 -3.19 -8.40
C ILE A 51 1.22 -3.20 -8.52
N THR A 52 1.92 -3.74 -7.53
CA THR A 52 3.40 -3.78 -7.52
C THR A 52 3.99 -4.97 -8.26
N GLN A 53 3.17 -5.93 -8.69
CA GLN A 53 3.55 -6.95 -9.67
C GLN A 53 3.54 -6.38 -11.10
N GLU A 54 2.68 -5.41 -11.38
CA GLU A 54 2.51 -4.81 -12.71
C GLU A 54 3.28 -3.50 -12.91
N THR A 55 3.77 -2.89 -11.83
CA THR A 55 4.41 -1.57 -11.85
C THR A 55 5.62 -1.52 -10.92
N ASP A 56 6.42 -0.46 -11.07
CA ASP A 56 7.49 -0.09 -10.15
C ASP A 56 7.00 0.78 -8.98
N ALA A 57 5.68 0.82 -8.73
CA ALA A 57 5.14 1.60 -7.64
C ALA A 57 5.55 1.01 -6.27
N HIS A 58 5.80 1.88 -5.31
CA HIS A 58 5.80 1.55 -3.89
C HIS A 58 4.38 1.62 -3.34
N ALA A 59 3.87 0.51 -2.79
CA ALA A 59 2.58 0.48 -2.14
C ALA A 59 2.75 0.37 -0.63
N VAL A 60 2.38 1.43 0.10
CA VAL A 60 2.38 1.47 1.57
C VAL A 60 0.98 1.09 2.07
N ILE A 61 0.92 0.18 3.04
CA ILE A 61 -0.32 -0.37 3.58
C ILE A 61 -0.33 -0.18 5.10
N VAL A 62 -1.47 0.26 5.64
CA VAL A 62 -1.76 0.21 7.06
C VAL A 62 -2.91 -0.79 7.26
N SER A 63 -2.66 -1.82 8.06
CA SER A 63 -3.67 -2.82 8.39
C SER A 63 -4.82 -2.20 9.19
N GLU A 64 -6.06 -2.45 8.78
CA GLU A 64 -7.23 -2.02 9.56
C GLU A 64 -7.35 -2.74 10.90
N GLU A 65 -6.93 -4.00 10.91
CA GLU A 65 -7.13 -4.90 12.03
C GLU A 65 -6.06 -4.70 13.11
N THR A 66 -4.81 -4.44 12.68
CA THR A 66 -3.65 -4.42 13.57
C THR A 66 -2.95 -3.07 13.63
N GLY A 67 -3.24 -2.14 12.72
CA GLY A 67 -2.51 -0.88 12.60
C GLY A 67 -1.07 -1.02 12.07
N ASN A 68 -0.61 -2.25 11.80
CA ASN A 68 0.74 -2.49 11.31
C ASN A 68 0.96 -1.86 9.93
N ILE A 69 2.14 -1.26 9.77
CA ILE A 69 2.62 -0.73 8.50
C ILE A 69 3.28 -1.87 7.71
N SER A 70 2.97 -1.97 6.44
CA SER A 70 3.65 -2.86 5.49
C SER A 70 3.94 -2.11 4.18
N VAL A 71 4.92 -2.60 3.43
CA VAL A 71 5.23 -2.10 2.07
C VAL A 71 5.25 -3.28 1.11
N ALA A 72 4.61 -3.12 -0.05
CA ALA A 72 4.82 -3.97 -1.21
C ALA A 72 5.62 -3.21 -2.27
N TYR A 73 6.60 -3.88 -2.88
CA TYR A 73 7.38 -3.36 -4.00
C TYR A 73 7.87 -4.53 -4.85
N ARG A 74 7.74 -4.42 -6.18
CA ARG A 74 8.14 -5.47 -7.15
C ARG A 74 7.65 -6.87 -6.76
N GLY A 75 6.40 -6.96 -6.32
CA GLY A 75 5.79 -8.23 -5.94
C GLY A 75 6.35 -8.87 -4.65
N GLN A 76 7.00 -8.10 -3.79
CA GLN A 76 7.55 -8.57 -2.51
C GLN A 76 7.00 -7.75 -1.33
N PHE A 77 6.76 -8.41 -0.19
CA PHE A 77 6.29 -7.75 1.03
C PHE A 77 7.40 -7.49 2.04
N HIS A 78 7.30 -6.34 2.69
CA HIS A 78 8.00 -5.98 3.91
C HIS A 78 6.93 -5.70 4.97
N LEU A 79 6.71 -6.67 5.87
CA LEU A 79 5.61 -6.65 6.84
C LEU A 79 6.05 -6.10 8.19
N ARG A 80 5.12 -5.47 8.91
CA ARG A 80 5.29 -5.01 10.31
C ARG A 80 6.48 -4.07 10.47
N LEU A 81 6.58 -3.10 9.58
CA LEU A 81 7.60 -2.06 9.62
C LEU A 81 7.29 -1.06 10.74
N ASN A 82 8.35 -0.55 11.35
CA ASN A 82 8.27 0.67 12.14
C ASN A 82 8.44 1.92 11.24
N ALA A 83 8.26 3.11 11.82
CA ALA A 83 8.34 4.38 11.08
C ALA A 83 9.71 4.62 10.44
N GLU A 84 10.79 4.29 11.16
CA GLU A 84 12.17 4.48 10.70
C GLU A 84 12.52 3.55 9.53
N GLN A 85 12.03 2.31 9.56
CA GLN A 85 12.16 1.34 8.46
C GLN A 85 11.38 1.81 7.23
N LEU A 86 10.15 2.29 7.41
CA LEU A 86 9.35 2.84 6.32
C LEU A 86 10.06 4.04 5.68
N GLU A 87 10.55 4.98 6.50
CA GLU A 87 11.27 6.17 6.03
C GLU A 87 12.52 5.77 5.24
N SER A 88 13.31 4.85 5.77
CA SER A 88 14.52 4.35 5.11
C SER A 88 14.21 3.73 3.74
N MET A 89 13.15 2.91 3.64
CA MET A 89 12.74 2.32 2.37
C MET A 89 12.30 3.37 1.34
N LEU A 90 11.54 4.38 1.76
CA LEU A 90 11.04 5.43 0.86
C LEU A 90 12.13 6.43 0.44
N MET A 91 13.17 6.61 1.26
CA MET A 91 14.28 7.52 0.96
C MET A 91 15.37 6.88 0.09
N GLN A 92 15.54 5.55 0.15
CA GLN A 92 16.60 4.84 -0.57
C GLN A 92 16.51 4.94 -2.10
N GLU A 93 15.33 5.14 -2.68
CA GLU A 93 15.17 5.30 -4.14
C GLU A 93 15.57 6.70 -4.69
N ASN A 94 15.93 7.66 -3.83
CA ASN A 94 16.36 9.00 -4.28
C ASN A 94 17.90 9.12 -4.49
N LYS A 95 18.61 8.01 -4.64
CA LYS A 95 20.03 7.96 -5.03
C LYS A 95 20.18 7.28 -6.39
#